data_AF-A0A365PHS6-F1
#
_entry.id   AF-A0A365PHS6-F1
#
_cell.length_a   1.000
_cell.length_b   1.000
_cell.length_c   1.000
_cell.angle_alpha   90.00
_cell.angle_beta   90.00
_cell.angle_gamma   90.00
#
_symmetry.space_group_name_H-M   'P 1'
#
loop_
_entity.id
_entity.type
_entity.pdbx_description
1 polymer ?
#
loop_
_entity_poly.entity_id
_entity_poly.type
_entity_poly.pdbx_seq_one_letter_code
_entity_poly.pdbx_strand_id
1 'polypeptide(L)'
;MMKIKNMDSFKLSYMYFFPVVFFPFLNIYQFRNNPDLQSWLFSNLLISITVILVPLCLSLSMLITKFLYQDHNKKMEYNAMGLGLLCLIFLMGSNYYQFHKFTAGTYLSIDHYRMALMLSFLIGCFVSSLCFALKYKQYSKKYDTDFNLKTQRFMLSASPLLLIAITAIFVV
;
A
#
# COMPACT_ATOMS: atom_id res chain seq x y z
N MET A 1 -18.11 -0.10 25.75
CA MET A 1 -18.13 1.00 24.76
C MET A 1 -16.69 1.28 24.32
N MET A 2 -16.26 0.69 23.21
CA MET A 2 -14.91 0.88 22.67
C MET A 2 -14.79 2.35 22.24
N LYS A 3 -13.98 3.15 22.95
CA LYS A 3 -13.82 4.59 22.67
C LYS A 3 -13.57 4.79 21.18
N ILE A 4 -14.27 5.73 20.54
CA ILE A 4 -14.21 6.03 19.09
C ILE A 4 -12.76 6.13 18.56
N LYS A 5 -11.83 6.62 19.38
CA LYS A 5 -10.38 6.66 19.09
C LYS A 5 -9.73 5.29 18.85
N ASN A 6 -10.21 4.23 19.52
CA ASN A 6 -9.76 2.86 19.32
C ASN A 6 -10.37 2.24 18.05
N MET A 7 -11.50 2.75 17.56
CA MET A 7 -12.17 2.21 16.38
C MET A 7 -11.39 2.53 15.09
N ASP A 8 -10.80 3.72 14.98
CA ASP A 8 -9.95 4.08 13.83
C ASP A 8 -8.64 3.29 13.82
N SER A 9 -8.02 3.10 14.99
CA SER A 9 -6.85 2.24 15.13
C SER A 9 -7.18 0.78 14.81
N PHE A 10 -8.35 0.29 15.26
CA PHE A 10 -8.79 -1.09 15.00
C PHE A 10 -9.12 -1.30 13.51
N LYS A 11 -9.81 -0.36 12.86
CA LYS A 11 -10.07 -0.40 11.41
C LYS A 11 -8.77 -0.43 10.62
N LEU A 12 -7.80 0.38 11.04
CA LEU A 12 -6.49 0.43 10.40
C LEU A 12 -5.74 -0.89 10.57
N SER A 13 -5.69 -1.44 11.79
CA SER A 13 -5.16 -2.77 12.05
C SER A 13 -5.85 -3.84 11.22
N TYR A 14 -7.19 -3.84 11.15
CA TYR A 14 -7.96 -4.81 10.38
C TYR A 14 -7.65 -4.74 8.88
N MET A 15 -7.59 -3.53 8.31
CA MET A 15 -7.34 -3.31 6.89
C MET A 15 -5.95 -3.78 6.45
N TYR A 16 -4.95 -3.69 7.33
CA TYR A 16 -3.60 -4.20 7.08
C TYR A 16 -3.42 -5.67 7.42
N PHE A 17 -4.06 -6.17 8.48
CA PHE A 17 -3.86 -7.54 8.97
C PHE A 17 -4.65 -8.57 8.16
N PHE A 18 -5.83 -8.19 7.66
CA PHE A 18 -6.65 -9.06 6.81
C PHE A 18 -5.88 -9.58 5.57
N PRO A 19 -5.32 -8.72 4.70
CA PRO A 19 -4.58 -9.20 3.52
C PRO A 19 -3.34 -10.02 3.90
N VAL A 20 -2.66 -9.65 4.99
CA VAL A 20 -1.47 -10.35 5.48
C VAL A 20 -1.74 -11.78 5.93
N VAL A 21 -2.88 -12.02 6.57
CA VAL A 21 -3.22 -13.36 7.08
C VAL A 21 -3.92 -14.18 6.00
N PHE A 22 -4.96 -13.63 5.36
CA PHE A 22 -5.84 -14.44 4.52
C PHE A 22 -5.21 -14.83 3.18
N PHE A 23 -4.45 -13.94 2.54
CA PHE A 23 -3.92 -14.23 1.20
C PHE A 23 -2.86 -15.34 1.18
N PRO A 24 -1.91 -15.41 2.13
CA PRO A 24 -0.99 -16.54 2.22
C PRO A 24 -1.67 -17.89 2.49
N PHE A 25 -2.78 -17.93 3.23
CA PHE A 25 -3.54 -19.18 3.44
C PHE A 25 -4.34 -19.58 2.20
N LEU A 26 -4.93 -18.61 1.50
CA LEU A 26 -5.60 -18.86 0.22
C LEU A 26 -4.61 -19.43 -0.82
N ASN A 27 -3.36 -18.94 -0.84
CA ASN A 27 -2.30 -19.48 -1.70
C ASN A 27 -2.10 -20.97 -1.51
N ILE A 28 -1.98 -21.42 -0.26
CA ILE A 28 -1.75 -22.84 0.05
C ILE A 28 -2.93 -23.70 -0.42
N TYR A 29 -4.17 -23.26 -0.20
CA TYR A 29 -5.36 -24.00 -0.61
C TYR A 29 -5.46 -24.12 -2.14
N GLN A 30 -5.25 -23.01 -2.85
CA GLN A 30 -5.38 -22.95 -4.30
C GLN A 30 -4.22 -23.66 -5.01
N PHE A 31 -3.03 -23.71 -4.40
CA PHE A 31 -1.89 -24.46 -4.94
C PHE A 31 -2.23 -25.94 -5.16
N ARG A 32 -3.11 -26.50 -4.32
CA ARG A 32 -3.47 -27.94 -4.38
C ARG A 32 -4.59 -28.25 -5.37
N ASN A 33 -5.49 -27.30 -5.60
CA ASN A 33 -6.78 -27.57 -6.21
C ASN A 33 -6.99 -26.89 -7.57
N ASN A 34 -6.11 -25.96 -7.95
CA ASN A 34 -6.36 -25.07 -9.09
C ASN A 34 -5.45 -25.42 -10.28
N PRO A 35 -6.01 -25.74 -11.46
CA PRO A 35 -5.21 -26.10 -12.64
C PRO A 35 -4.49 -24.90 -13.29
N ASP A 36 -4.99 -23.66 -13.09
CA ASP A 36 -4.34 -22.42 -13.56
C ASP A 36 -3.66 -21.66 -12.40
N LEU A 37 -2.59 -22.25 -11.91
CA LEU A 37 -1.88 -21.78 -10.73
C LEU A 37 -1.11 -20.48 -10.96
N GLN A 38 -0.63 -20.25 -12.19
CA GLN A 38 0.18 -19.10 -12.57
C GLN A 38 -0.63 -17.80 -12.56
N SER A 39 -1.76 -17.79 -13.27
CA SER A 39 -2.66 -16.63 -13.33
C SER A 39 -3.23 -16.29 -11.95
N TRP A 40 -3.60 -17.33 -11.20
CA TRP A 40 -4.12 -17.18 -9.85
C TRP A 40 -3.10 -16.58 -8.88
N LEU A 41 -1.87 -17.11 -8.88
CA LEU A 41 -0.80 -16.61 -8.01
C LEU A 41 -0.42 -15.17 -8.38
N PHE A 42 -0.31 -14.85 -9.68
CA PHE A 42 -0.08 -13.48 -10.15
C PHE A 42 -1.15 -12.51 -9.64
N SER A 43 -2.43 -12.85 -9.85
CA SER A 43 -3.55 -12.00 -9.43
C SER A 43 -3.60 -11.82 -7.92
N ASN A 44 -3.32 -12.87 -7.16
CA ASN A 44 -3.37 -12.82 -5.71
C ASN A 44 -2.22 -11.99 -5.12
N LEU A 45 -1.01 -12.12 -5.67
CA LEU A 45 0.13 -11.26 -5.32
C LEU A 45 -0.20 -9.80 -5.63
N LEU A 46 -0.73 -9.54 -6.82
CA LEU A 46 -1.08 -8.21 -7.27
C LEU A 46 -2.08 -7.54 -6.31
N ILE A 47 -3.19 -8.21 -6.04
CA ILE A 47 -4.26 -7.66 -5.20
C ILE A 47 -3.77 -7.49 -3.76
N SER A 48 -3.13 -8.51 -3.18
CA SER A 48 -2.70 -8.48 -1.78
C SER A 48 -1.70 -7.35 -1.49
N ILE A 49 -0.73 -7.15 -2.37
CA ILE A 49 0.28 -6.08 -2.24
C ILE A 49 -0.38 -4.71 -2.45
N THR A 50 -1.25 -4.57 -3.47
CA THR A 50 -1.96 -3.31 -3.77
C THR A 50 -2.80 -2.85 -2.59
N VAL A 51 -3.55 -3.75 -1.93
CA VAL A 51 -4.41 -3.42 -0.79
C VAL A 51 -3.62 -2.83 0.39
N ILE A 52 -2.37 -3.25 0.59
CA ILE A 52 -1.48 -2.71 1.63
C ILE A 52 -0.83 -1.39 1.16
N LEU A 53 -0.44 -1.31 -0.11
CA LEU A 53 0.23 -0.12 -0.65
C LEU A 53 -0.68 1.11 -0.68
N VAL A 54 -1.97 0.96 -1.03
CA VAL A 54 -2.90 2.09 -1.12
C VAL A 54 -2.94 2.94 0.17
N PRO A 55 -3.22 2.36 1.36
CA PRO A 55 -3.23 3.12 2.61
C PRO A 55 -1.83 3.54 3.07
N LEU A 56 -0.78 2.77 2.76
CA LEU A 56 0.60 3.12 3.12
C LEU A 56 1.05 4.40 2.41
N CYS A 57 0.88 4.43 1.09
CA CYS A 57 1.21 5.58 0.25
C CYS A 57 0.34 6.79 0.60
N LEU A 58 -0.94 6.58 0.91
CA LEU A 58 -1.83 7.66 1.38
C LEU A 58 -1.35 8.26 2.72
N SER A 59 -0.94 7.41 3.67
CA SER A 59 -0.39 7.86 4.96
C SER A 59 0.91 8.63 4.81
N LEU A 60 1.79 8.22 3.87
CA LEU A 60 3.01 8.94 3.55
C LEU A 60 2.72 10.37 3.04
N SER A 61 1.85 10.51 2.04
CA SER A 61 1.50 11.83 1.51
C SER A 61 0.79 12.72 2.54
N MET A 62 -0.06 12.13 3.39
CA MET A 62 -0.69 12.86 4.49
C MET A 62 0.30 13.28 5.58
N LEU A 63 1.30 12.45 5.89
CA LEU A 63 2.35 12.79 6.85
C LEU A 63 3.14 14.02 6.38
N ILE A 64 3.54 14.05 5.11
CA ILE A 64 4.23 15.19 4.50
C ILE A 64 3.33 16.42 4.48
N THR A 65 2.05 16.25 4.12
CA THR A 65 1.07 17.35 4.18
C THR A 65 1.02 17.94 5.58
N LYS A 66 0.83 17.12 6.62
CA LYS A 66 0.81 17.56 8.01
C LYS A 66 2.12 18.23 8.44
N PHE A 67 3.25 17.76 7.94
CA PHE A 67 4.54 18.40 8.16
C PHE A 67 4.60 19.80 7.56
N LEU A 68 4.17 19.97 6.30
CA LEU A 68 4.16 21.26 5.59
C LEU A 68 3.18 22.28 6.19
N TYR A 69 2.09 21.80 6.79
CA TYR A 69 1.12 22.64 7.54
C TYR A 69 1.48 22.79 9.03
N GLN A 70 2.63 22.27 9.47
CA GLN A 70 3.10 22.34 10.87
C GLN A 70 2.08 21.77 11.90
N ASP A 71 1.25 20.80 11.49
CA ASP A 71 0.28 20.16 12.37
C ASP A 71 1.01 19.25 13.38
N HIS A 72 0.78 19.48 14.69
CA HIS A 72 1.39 18.67 15.75
C HIS A 72 0.85 17.24 15.82
N ASN A 73 -0.37 16.98 15.32
CA ASN A 73 -1.00 15.67 15.43
C ASN A 73 -0.64 14.73 14.26
N LYS A 74 0.58 14.16 14.31
CA LYS A 74 1.11 13.22 13.30
C LYS A 74 1.10 11.74 13.73
N LYS A 75 0.71 11.46 14.99
CA LYS A 75 0.83 10.12 15.61
C LYS A 75 0.12 9.01 14.81
N MET A 76 -1.08 9.30 14.31
CA MET A 76 -1.84 8.33 13.52
C MET A 76 -1.11 7.92 12.24
N GLU A 77 -0.40 8.85 11.61
CA GLU A 77 0.22 8.65 10.30
C GLU A 77 1.53 7.86 10.45
N TYR A 78 2.28 8.14 11.51
CA TYR A 78 3.43 7.32 11.90
C TYR A 78 3.02 5.88 12.20
N ASN A 79 1.97 5.69 13.01
CA ASN A 79 1.47 4.35 13.33
C ASN A 79 1.01 3.61 12.07
N ALA A 80 0.32 4.31 11.16
CA ALA A 80 -0.16 3.72 9.93
C ALA A 80 0.97 3.38 8.94
N MET A 81 2.00 4.22 8.84
CA MET A 81 3.19 3.91 8.07
C MET A 81 3.96 2.72 8.64
N GLY A 82 4.21 2.71 9.95
CA GLY A 82 4.93 1.62 10.62
C GLY A 82 4.24 0.28 10.45
N LEU A 83 2.91 0.25 10.68
CA LEU A 83 2.11 -0.96 10.48
C LEU A 83 2.07 -1.37 9.00
N GLY A 84 1.84 -0.43 8.08
CA GLY A 84 1.79 -0.72 6.64
C GLY A 84 3.10 -1.28 6.10
N LEU A 85 4.25 -0.73 6.52
CA LEU A 85 5.57 -1.25 6.15
C LEU A 85 5.81 -2.66 6.69
N LEU A 86 5.47 -2.89 7.97
CA LEU A 86 5.62 -4.22 8.58
C LEU A 86 4.76 -5.26 7.86
N CYS A 87 3.51 -4.92 7.55
CA CYS A 87 2.60 -5.77 6.79
C CYS A 87 3.10 -6.02 5.35
N LEU A 88 3.64 -5.01 4.68
CA LEU A 88 4.20 -5.16 3.33
C LEU A 88 5.40 -6.11 3.32
N ILE A 89 6.34 -5.93 4.26
CA ILE A 89 7.53 -6.79 4.40
C ILE A 89 7.12 -8.23 4.68
N PHE A 90 6.20 -8.43 5.63
CA PHE A 90 5.73 -9.76 5.99
C PHE A 90 5.02 -10.44 4.81
N LEU A 91 4.15 -9.71 4.08
CA LEU A 91 3.44 -10.24 2.93
C LEU A 91 4.41 -10.62 1.80
N MET A 92 5.36 -9.74 1.47
CA MET A 92 6.40 -10.03 0.48
C MET A 92 7.24 -11.25 0.88
N GLY A 93 7.70 -11.32 2.12
CA GLY A 93 8.51 -12.44 2.61
C GLY A 93 7.75 -13.77 2.59
N SER A 94 6.49 -13.76 3.04
CA SER A 94 5.63 -14.95 3.05
C SER A 94 5.35 -15.44 1.63
N ASN A 95 4.99 -14.52 0.73
CA ASN A 95 4.72 -14.83 -0.66
C ASN A 95 5.97 -15.32 -1.41
N TYR A 96 7.13 -14.72 -1.17
CA TYR A 96 8.40 -15.15 -1.75
C TYR A 96 8.81 -16.55 -1.25
N TYR A 97 8.64 -16.82 0.04
CA TYR A 97 8.89 -18.15 0.61
C TYR A 97 7.95 -19.21 0.01
N GLN A 98 6.65 -18.91 -0.08
CA GLN A 98 5.67 -19.81 -0.69
C GLN A 98 5.97 -20.03 -2.17
N PHE A 99 6.34 -18.98 -2.91
CA PHE A 99 6.79 -19.09 -4.29
C PHE A 99 7.91 -20.12 -4.38
N HIS A 100 9.04 -19.93 -3.68
CA HIS A 100 10.16 -20.88 -3.72
C HIS A 100 9.79 -22.31 -3.29
N LYS A 101 9.02 -22.47 -2.22
CA LYS A 101 8.67 -23.78 -1.67
C LYS A 101 7.77 -24.59 -2.61
N PHE A 102 6.79 -23.95 -3.23
CA PHE A 102 5.77 -24.64 -4.00
C PHE A 102 6.07 -24.64 -5.51
N THR A 103 6.92 -23.74 -6.00
CA THR A 103 7.35 -23.71 -7.41
C THR A 103 8.64 -24.46 -7.69
N ALA A 104 9.33 -24.99 -6.67
CA ALA A 104 10.51 -25.85 -6.83
C ALA A 104 10.16 -27.06 -7.72
N GLY A 105 10.55 -26.99 -9.00
CA GLY A 105 10.25 -28.01 -10.03
C GLY A 105 9.17 -27.61 -11.07
N THR A 106 8.66 -26.38 -11.04
CA THR A 106 7.68 -25.85 -12.02
C THR A 106 8.30 -24.78 -12.92
N TYR A 107 7.71 -24.52 -14.10
CA TYR A 107 8.15 -23.49 -15.07
C TYR A 107 7.84 -22.04 -14.66
N LEU A 108 7.49 -21.77 -13.40
CA LEU A 108 7.05 -20.44 -12.98
C LEU A 108 8.24 -19.48 -12.86
N SER A 109 8.44 -18.61 -13.85
CA SER A 109 9.54 -17.62 -13.83
C SER A 109 9.34 -16.59 -12.71
N ILE A 110 10.45 -16.24 -12.04
CA ILE A 110 10.55 -15.13 -11.08
C ILE A 110 10.08 -13.78 -11.68
N ASP A 111 10.10 -13.66 -13.01
CA ASP A 111 9.64 -12.45 -13.71
C ASP A 111 8.15 -12.18 -13.47
N HIS A 112 7.33 -13.22 -13.28
CA HIS A 112 5.91 -13.06 -12.94
C HIS A 112 5.72 -12.42 -11.56
N TYR A 113 6.55 -12.83 -10.60
CA TYR A 113 6.55 -12.25 -9.25
C TYR A 113 6.99 -10.78 -9.30
N ARG A 114 8.04 -10.48 -10.06
CA ARG A 114 8.55 -9.12 -10.26
C ARG A 114 7.50 -8.23 -10.93
N MET A 115 6.87 -8.68 -12.01
CA MET A 115 5.78 -7.96 -12.68
C MET A 115 4.60 -7.69 -11.74
N ALA A 116 4.14 -8.69 -10.97
CA ALA A 116 3.03 -8.52 -10.04
C ALA A 116 3.35 -7.44 -9.00
N LEU A 117 4.58 -7.46 -8.46
CA LEU A 117 5.06 -6.47 -7.50
C LEU A 117 5.08 -5.07 -8.11
N MET A 118 5.70 -4.89 -9.29
CA MET A 118 5.75 -3.59 -9.97
C MET A 118 4.36 -3.04 -10.28
N LEU A 119 3.50 -3.86 -10.86
CA LEU A 119 2.14 -3.46 -11.21
C LEU A 119 1.33 -3.08 -9.97
N SER A 120 1.56 -3.76 -8.84
CA SER A 120 0.94 -3.39 -7.56
C SER A 120 1.39 -2.01 -7.08
N PHE A 121 2.67 -1.65 -7.25
CA PHE A 121 3.17 -0.32 -6.92
C PHE A 121 2.55 0.76 -7.80
N LEU A 122 2.40 0.50 -9.10
CA LEU A 122 1.77 1.45 -10.02
C LEU A 122 0.28 1.65 -9.70
N ILE A 123 -0.48 0.56 -9.53
CA ILE A 123 -1.90 0.63 -9.17
C ILE A 123 -2.06 1.28 -7.80
N GLY A 124 -1.23 0.90 -6.83
CA GLY A 124 -1.22 1.48 -5.48
C GLY A 124 -1.00 2.99 -5.53
N CYS A 125 0.04 3.45 -6.25
CA CYS A 125 0.32 4.88 -6.40
C CYS A 125 -0.83 5.63 -7.10
N PHE A 126 -1.41 5.04 -8.15
CA PHE A 126 -2.53 5.63 -8.87
C PHE A 126 -3.75 5.80 -7.97
N VAL A 127 -4.20 4.73 -7.30
CA VAL A 127 -5.37 4.78 -6.41
C VAL A 127 -5.11 5.71 -5.21
N SER A 128 -3.92 5.64 -4.61
CA SER A 128 -3.53 6.56 -3.53
C SER A 128 -3.53 8.01 -3.95
N SER A 129 -3.12 8.33 -5.19
CA SER A 129 -3.11 9.71 -5.69
C SER A 129 -4.53 10.29 -5.78
N LEU A 130 -5.50 9.49 -6.25
CA LEU A 130 -6.91 9.88 -6.32
C LEU A 130 -7.49 10.10 -4.92
N CYS A 131 -7.28 9.14 -4.01
CA CYS A 131 -7.71 9.26 -2.62
C CYS A 131 -7.05 10.45 -1.92
N PHE A 132 -5.77 10.68 -2.18
CA PHE A 132 -5.00 11.78 -1.60
C PHE A 132 -5.52 13.13 -2.05
N ALA A 133 -5.79 13.32 -3.35
CA ALA A 133 -6.34 14.59 -3.85
C ALA A 133 -7.66 14.97 -3.16
N LEU A 134 -8.56 13.99 -2.98
CA LEU A 134 -9.83 14.20 -2.27
C LEU A 134 -9.60 14.56 -0.78
N LYS A 135 -8.73 13.80 -0.11
CA LYS A 135 -8.43 14.00 1.32
C LYS A 135 -7.69 15.31 1.57
N TYR A 136 -6.76 15.68 0.70
CA TYR A 136 -6.01 16.93 0.74
C TYR A 136 -6.95 18.13 0.59
N LYS A 137 -7.88 18.10 -0.37
CA LYS A 137 -8.85 19.18 -0.58
C LYS A 137 -9.71 19.43 0.66
N GLN A 138 -10.10 18.38 1.39
CA GLN A 138 -10.83 18.53 2.65
C GLN A 138 -9.93 19.03 3.78
N TYR A 139 -8.69 18.55 3.84
CA TYR A 139 -7.74 18.91 4.89
C TYR A 139 -7.27 20.37 4.78
N SER A 140 -6.95 20.84 3.57
CA SER A 140 -6.44 22.20 3.33
C SER A 140 -7.47 23.29 3.60
N LYS A 141 -8.77 22.99 3.55
CA LYS A 141 -9.85 23.92 3.93
C LYS A 141 -9.79 24.37 5.39
N LYS A 142 -9.14 23.60 6.27
CA LYS A 142 -8.99 23.94 7.69
C LYS A 142 -8.00 25.09 7.93
N TYR A 143 -7.17 25.40 6.93
CA TYR A 143 -6.11 26.37 7.04
C TYR A 143 -6.41 27.57 6.13
N ASP A 144 -6.36 28.75 6.72
CA ASP A 144 -6.45 30.00 5.98
C ASP A 144 -5.08 30.35 5.41
N THR A 145 -4.81 29.81 4.22
CA THR A 145 -3.58 30.05 3.48
C THR A 145 -3.89 30.31 2.01
N ASP A 146 -3.02 31.09 1.36
CA ASP A 146 -3.12 31.42 -0.04
C ASP A 146 -3.24 30.19 -0.95
N PHE A 147 -3.98 30.36 -2.05
CA PHE A 147 -4.17 29.32 -3.05
C PHE A 147 -2.85 28.83 -3.67
N ASN A 148 -1.90 29.75 -3.90
CA ASN A 148 -0.59 29.40 -4.43
C ASN A 148 0.19 28.50 -3.45
N LEU A 149 0.21 28.86 -2.16
CA LEU A 149 0.86 28.07 -1.12
C LEU A 149 0.21 26.70 -0.94
N LYS A 150 -1.14 26.63 -1.01
CA LYS A 150 -1.89 25.36 -1.01
C LYS A 150 -1.45 24.46 -2.17
N THR A 151 -1.33 25.04 -3.37
CA THR A 151 -0.93 24.29 -4.56
C THR A 151 0.52 23.77 -4.47
N GLN A 152 1.45 24.60 -4.01
CA GLN A 152 2.84 24.18 -3.79
C GLN A 152 2.93 23.04 -2.77
N ARG A 153 2.22 23.17 -1.64
CA ARG A 153 2.19 22.13 -0.60
C ARG A 153 1.58 20.82 -1.13
N PHE A 154 0.54 20.90 -1.94
CA PHE A 154 -0.05 19.73 -2.61
C PHE A 154 0.98 19.02 -3.48
N MET A 155 1.65 19.75 -4.37
CA MET A 155 2.67 19.19 -5.27
C MET A 155 3.79 18.49 -4.48
N LEU A 156 4.32 19.14 -3.44
CA LEU A 156 5.35 18.56 -2.58
C LEU A 156 4.88 17.29 -1.87
N SER A 157 3.65 17.27 -1.35
CA SER A 157 3.09 16.10 -0.68
C SER A 157 2.71 14.93 -1.61
N ALA A 158 2.45 15.21 -2.90
CA ALA A 158 2.20 14.20 -3.92
C ALA A 158 3.50 13.66 -4.55
N SER A 159 4.60 14.42 -4.48
CA SER A 159 5.89 14.04 -5.09
C SER A 159 6.42 12.65 -4.73
N PRO A 160 6.25 12.10 -3.51
CA PRO A 160 6.76 10.75 -3.22
C PRO A 160 6.04 9.67 -4.02
N LEU A 161 4.73 9.82 -4.27
CA LEU A 161 3.97 8.87 -5.10
C LEU A 161 4.53 8.83 -6.52
N LEU A 162 4.86 10.00 -7.07
CA LEU A 162 5.50 10.13 -8.38
C LEU A 162 6.87 9.45 -8.39
N LEU A 163 7.72 9.72 -7.39
CA LEU A 163 9.04 9.09 -7.28
C LEU A 163 8.94 7.57 -7.19
N ILE A 164 8.02 7.04 -6.37
CA ILE A 164 7.79 5.60 -6.24
C ILE A 164 7.34 5.01 -7.59
N ALA A 165 6.39 5.65 -8.27
CA ALA A 165 5.93 5.19 -9.59
C ALA A 165 7.05 5.19 -10.64
N ILE A 166 7.86 6.24 -10.68
CA ILE A 166 9.03 6.34 -11.56
C ILE A 166 10.01 5.20 -11.27
N THR A 167 10.38 4.99 -10.00
CA THR A 167 11.29 3.90 -9.64
C THR A 167 10.73 2.53 -10.00
N ALA A 168 9.43 2.31 -9.86
CA ALA A 168 8.79 1.05 -10.26
C ALA A 168 8.86 0.80 -11.77
N ILE A 169 8.86 1.86 -12.59
CA ILE A 169 8.99 1.77 -14.05
C ILE A 169 10.45 1.48 -14.47
N PHE A 170 11.43 2.08 -13.80
CA PHE A 170 12.85 1.96 -14.17
C PHE A 170 13.59 0.75 -13.57
N VAL A 171 12.95 -0.02 -12.70
CA VAL A 171 13.48 -1.29 -12.18
C VAL A 171 13.15 -2.48 -13.11
N VAL A 172 12.47 -2.21 -14.23
CA VAL A 172 12.28 -3.12 -15.39
C VAL A 172 13.61 -3.32 -16.12
#